data_AF-A0A8J9RNU5-F1
#
_entry.id   AF-A0A8J9RNU5-F1
#
_cell.length_a   1.000
_cell.length_b   1.000
_cell.length_c   1.000
_cell.angle_alpha   90.00
_cell.angle_beta   90.00
_cell.angle_gamma   90.00
#
_symmetry.space_group_name_H-M   'P 1'
#
loop_
_entity.id
_entity.type
_entity.pdbx_description
1 polymer ?
#
loop_
_entity_poly.entity_id
_entity_poly.type
_entity_poly.pdbx_seq_one_letter_code
_entity_poly.pdbx_strand_id
1 'polypeptide(L)'
;MDIDDTPSTSKVAALLEGTDAEVDKRWSDLSEQALDDEIAAYRGGIEDVSKELETLGVIVSLEDRNDGDGAGIAGIEGQEGVDFTLGNVDDLDPSEWQVPPHCIPIHANVMTYDWSTLISTMQFDVIMMDPPWQLATANPTRGVALGYSQLTDRDIEDLPIPQLQTDGFLFVWVINAKYKFTLDLFERWGYTLVDEIVWVKMTVNRRLAKSHGYYLQHAKEVCLVGKKGKDPPGLKGCVGSDVIYAERRGQSQKPEEIYQLIEELVPGGRYLEIFGRKNNLHNYWVTIGNEVTGTGLPKEDAAALKAFDRIPNAVYGRGNKS
;
A
#
# COMPACT_ATOMS: atom_id res chain seq x y z
N MET A 1 10.08 28.70 39.70
CA MET A 1 10.97 28.85 38.53
C MET A 1 10.32 28.03 37.45
N ASP A 2 9.41 28.68 36.76
CA ASP A 2 8.74 28.18 35.57
C ASP A 2 9.78 28.03 34.47
N ILE A 3 9.76 26.89 33.79
CA ILE A 3 10.44 26.69 32.52
C ILE A 3 9.34 26.31 31.54
N ASP A 4 8.80 27.34 30.92
CA ASP A 4 7.99 27.30 29.71
C ASP A 4 8.91 27.77 28.59
N ASP A 5 9.38 26.84 27.75
CA ASP A 5 9.73 27.08 26.34
C ASP A 5 10.21 25.77 25.68
N THR A 6 9.33 25.12 24.94
CA THR A 6 9.72 24.23 23.84
C THR A 6 8.83 24.57 22.64
N PRO A 7 9.37 25.18 21.57
CA PRO A 7 8.65 25.36 20.32
C PRO A 7 8.86 24.10 19.47
N SER A 8 7.79 23.35 19.17
CA SER A 8 7.64 22.47 17.97
C SER A 8 6.53 21.42 18.16
N THR A 9 5.36 21.81 18.65
CA THR A 9 4.12 21.20 18.17
C THR A 9 3.85 21.82 16.80
N SER A 10 4.21 21.06 15.77
CA SER A 10 4.17 21.42 14.36
C SER A 10 2.86 22.13 13.97
N LYS A 11 2.97 23.20 13.17
CA LYS A 11 1.84 23.94 12.56
C LYS A 11 0.80 23.03 11.89
N VAL A 12 1.20 21.81 11.51
CA VAL A 12 0.35 20.77 10.92
C VAL A 12 -0.73 20.27 11.89
N ALA A 13 -0.44 20.18 13.19
CA ALA A 13 -1.43 19.76 14.19
C ALA A 13 -2.59 20.77 14.31
N ALA A 14 -2.29 22.06 14.15
CA ALA A 14 -3.29 23.14 14.17
C ALA A 14 -4.11 23.24 12.87
N LEU A 15 -3.75 22.51 11.81
CA LEU A 15 -4.45 22.49 10.52
C LEU A 15 -5.47 21.34 10.42
N LEU A 16 -5.29 20.30 11.24
CA LEU A 16 -6.18 19.14 11.34
C LEU A 16 -7.06 19.16 12.60
N GLU A 17 -6.96 20.23 13.39
CA GLU A 17 -7.87 20.48 14.51
C GLU A 17 -9.22 21.02 14.00
N GLY A 18 -10.27 20.22 14.21
CA GLY A 18 -11.64 20.56 13.81
C GLY A 18 -12.38 19.33 13.31
N THR A 19 -13.68 19.47 13.10
CA THR A 19 -14.47 18.50 12.34
C THR A 19 -14.12 18.58 10.85
N ASP A 20 -14.33 17.51 10.08
CA ASP A 20 -14.00 17.48 8.65
C ASP A 20 -14.67 18.63 7.88
N ALA A 21 -15.87 19.03 8.28
CA ALA A 21 -16.58 20.18 7.72
C ALA A 21 -15.93 21.53 8.03
N GLU A 22 -15.24 21.68 9.17
CA GLU A 22 -14.52 22.89 9.56
C GLU A 22 -13.17 22.98 8.84
N VAL A 23 -12.52 21.84 8.63
CA VAL A 23 -11.28 21.72 7.86
C VAL A 23 -11.56 22.03 6.38
N ASP A 24 -12.55 21.38 5.76
CA ASP A 24 -12.94 21.63 4.37
C ASP A 24 -13.33 23.09 4.13
N LYS A 25 -14.07 23.68 5.08
CA LYS A 25 -14.45 25.09 4.99
C LYS A 25 -13.23 26.01 5.05
N ARG A 26 -12.27 25.71 5.94
CA ARG A 26 -11.03 26.49 6.08
C ARG A 26 -10.18 26.45 4.81
N TRP A 27 -10.07 25.29 4.15
CA TRP A 27 -9.39 25.17 2.86
C TRP A 27 -10.13 25.87 1.73
N SER A 28 -11.48 25.86 1.75
CA SER A 28 -12.30 26.56 0.76
C SER A 28 -12.30 28.09 0.88
N ASP A 29 -11.95 28.61 2.06
CA ASP A 29 -11.91 30.04 2.36
C ASP A 29 -10.51 30.67 2.08
N LEU A 30 -9.50 29.87 1.75
CA LEU A 30 -8.16 30.35 1.39
C LEU A 30 -8.14 30.90 -0.05
N SER A 31 -7.46 32.03 -0.25
CA SER A 31 -7.16 32.50 -1.61
C SER A 31 -6.12 31.58 -2.26
N GLU A 32 -6.11 31.50 -3.60
CA GLU A 32 -5.13 30.71 -4.37
C GLU A 32 -3.68 31.02 -3.93
N GLN A 33 -3.34 32.29 -3.71
CA GLN A 33 -2.01 32.70 -3.23
C GLN A 33 -1.69 32.16 -1.82
N ALA A 34 -2.67 32.13 -0.92
CA ALA A 34 -2.45 31.62 0.44
C ALA A 34 -2.29 30.09 0.45
N LEU A 35 -2.99 29.41 -0.46
CA LEU A 35 -2.82 27.97 -0.70
C LEU A 35 -1.41 27.67 -1.24
N ASP A 36 -0.93 28.46 -2.21
CA ASP A 36 0.40 28.29 -2.81
C ASP A 36 1.53 28.53 -1.79
N ASP A 37 1.41 29.56 -0.95
CA ASP A 37 2.38 29.86 0.10
C ASP A 37 2.44 28.74 1.16
N GLU A 38 1.29 28.12 1.46
CA GLU A 38 1.18 27.01 2.40
C GLU A 38 1.79 25.73 1.82
N ILE A 39 1.49 25.40 0.56
CA ILE A 39 2.12 24.28 -0.17
C ILE A 39 3.65 24.45 -0.23
N ALA A 40 4.15 25.66 -0.46
CA ALA A 40 5.58 25.94 -0.47
C ALA A 40 6.24 25.69 0.90
N ALA A 41 5.58 26.05 2.00
CA ALA A 41 6.06 25.77 3.35
C ALA A 41 6.11 24.26 3.66
N TYR A 42 5.12 23.50 3.17
CA TYR A 42 5.11 22.04 3.28
C TYR A 42 6.26 21.39 2.50
N ARG A 43 6.51 21.83 1.26
CA ARG A 43 7.62 21.33 0.43
C ARG A 43 8.97 21.55 1.11
N GLY A 44 9.20 22.73 1.71
CA GLY A 44 10.42 23.02 2.46
C GLY A 44 10.64 22.07 3.64
N GLY A 45 9.57 21.74 4.39
CA GLY A 45 9.67 20.80 5.52
C GLY A 45 10.00 19.37 5.09
N ILE A 46 9.54 18.93 3.91
CA ILE A 46 9.84 17.61 3.35
C ILE A 46 11.31 17.53 2.91
N GLU A 47 11.84 18.57 2.28
CA GLU A 47 13.26 18.64 1.89
C GLU A 47 14.21 18.57 3.09
N ASP A 48 13.84 19.20 4.21
CA ASP A 48 14.64 19.16 5.44
C ASP A 48 14.67 17.75 6.05
N VAL A 49 13.54 17.04 6.08
CA VAL A 49 13.46 15.64 6.54
C VAL A 49 14.22 14.70 5.59
N SER A 50 14.13 14.92 4.28
CA SER A 50 14.86 14.13 3.28
C SER A 50 16.37 14.20 3.51
N LYS A 51 16.91 15.41 3.76
CA LYS A 51 18.34 15.61 4.05
C LYS A 51 18.77 14.92 5.35
N GLU A 52 17.92 14.92 6.37
CA GLU A 52 18.20 14.22 7.63
C GLU A 52 18.28 12.70 7.43
N LEU A 53 17.37 12.12 6.62
CA LEU A 53 17.38 10.70 6.29
C LEU A 53 18.61 10.29 5.44
N GLU A 54 19.05 11.13 4.52
CA GLU A 54 20.29 10.92 3.76
C GLU A 54 21.53 10.88 4.68
N THR A 55 21.59 11.74 5.71
CA THR A 55 22.70 11.70 6.69
C THR A 55 22.73 10.42 7.54
N LEU A 56 21.59 9.71 7.63
CA LEU A 56 21.47 8.42 8.28
C LEU A 56 21.74 7.23 7.33
N GLY A 57 22.14 7.50 6.08
CA GLY A 57 22.51 6.50 5.08
C GLY A 57 21.34 5.93 4.29
N VAL A 58 20.15 6.55 4.38
CA VAL A 58 18.99 6.20 3.54
C VAL A 58 19.20 6.80 2.15
N ILE A 59 19.14 5.97 1.11
CA ILE A 59 19.21 6.44 -0.27
C ILE A 59 17.83 7.00 -0.65
N VAL A 60 17.70 8.32 -0.65
CA VAL A 60 16.53 9.03 -1.17
C VAL A 60 16.85 9.47 -2.60
N SER A 61 16.01 9.11 -3.58
CA SER A 61 16.18 9.50 -4.99
C SER A 61 15.17 10.57 -5.34
N LEU A 62 15.46 11.81 -4.94
CA LEU A 62 14.79 12.99 -5.49
C LEU A 62 15.62 13.47 -6.68
N GLU A 63 15.33 12.99 -7.89
CA GLU A 63 15.88 13.65 -9.08
C GLU A 63 15.04 14.90 -9.38
N ASP A 64 15.54 16.04 -8.90
CA ASP A 64 15.12 17.38 -9.33
C ASP A 64 15.20 17.52 -10.85
N ARG A 65 14.11 17.93 -11.51
CA ARG A 65 14.21 18.70 -12.76
C ARG A 65 13.13 19.78 -12.90
N ASN A 66 13.56 20.98 -12.52
CA ASN A 66 13.54 22.23 -13.30
C ASN A 66 12.17 22.84 -13.65
N ASP A 67 11.73 23.75 -12.78
CA ASP A 67 10.82 24.85 -13.12
C ASP A 67 11.42 25.70 -14.23
N GLY A 68 10.82 25.68 -15.43
CA GLY A 68 11.30 26.49 -16.54
C GLY A 68 10.59 26.25 -17.86
N ASP A 69 9.31 26.60 -17.94
CA ASP A 69 8.79 27.64 -18.85
C ASP A 69 7.26 27.62 -18.83
N GLY A 70 6.68 28.78 -18.52
CA GLY A 70 5.25 29.00 -18.55
C GLY A 70 4.69 28.81 -19.96
N ALA A 71 4.04 27.66 -20.18
CA ALA A 71 2.99 27.52 -21.18
C ALA A 71 1.68 27.43 -20.41
N GLY A 72 0.91 28.53 -20.43
CA GLY A 72 -0.34 28.66 -19.69
C GLY A 72 -1.29 27.50 -19.93
N ILE A 73 -1.98 27.11 -18.85
CA ILE A 73 -3.13 26.22 -18.90
C ILE A 73 -4.20 26.94 -19.72
N ALA A 74 -4.21 26.72 -21.02
CA ALA A 74 -5.33 27.11 -21.87
C ALA A 74 -6.53 26.29 -21.41
N GLY A 75 -7.54 26.99 -20.89
CA GLY A 75 -8.79 26.38 -20.46
C GLY A 75 -9.35 25.46 -21.54
N ILE A 76 -9.52 24.19 -21.19
CA ILE A 76 -10.30 23.27 -22.00
C ILE A 76 -11.74 23.42 -21.51
N GLU A 77 -12.52 24.21 -22.27
CA GLU A 77 -13.98 24.21 -22.19
C GLU A 77 -14.48 22.77 -22.31
N GLY A 78 -15.42 22.43 -21.42
CA GLY A 78 -15.96 21.08 -21.28
C GLY A 78 -16.46 20.51 -22.60
N GLN A 79 -15.88 19.38 -23.00
CA GLN A 79 -16.53 18.44 -23.89
C GLN A 79 -17.31 17.43 -23.03
N GLU A 80 -18.63 17.41 -23.19
CA GLU A 80 -19.45 16.30 -22.67
C GLU A 80 -18.93 14.99 -23.25
N GLY A 81 -18.49 14.07 -22.39
CA GLY A 81 -18.08 12.72 -22.77
C GLY A 81 -16.60 12.36 -22.56
N VAL A 82 -15.81 13.18 -21.85
CA VAL A 82 -14.46 12.76 -21.41
C VAL A 82 -14.59 11.92 -20.14
N ASP A 83 -14.20 10.65 -20.27
CA ASP A 83 -14.18 9.66 -19.19
C ASP A 83 -13.02 9.96 -18.23
N PHE A 84 -13.32 10.40 -17.01
CA PHE A 84 -12.34 10.54 -15.92
C PHE A 84 -12.16 9.20 -15.19
N THR A 85 -12.08 8.07 -15.92
CA THR A 85 -11.59 6.83 -15.32
C THR A 85 -10.23 7.09 -14.69
N LEU A 86 -10.10 6.90 -13.38
CA LEU A 86 -8.80 6.67 -12.76
C LEU A 86 -8.16 5.51 -13.54
N GLY A 87 -7.22 5.84 -14.42
CA GLY A 87 -6.53 4.86 -15.26
C GLY A 87 -5.73 3.86 -14.43
N ASN A 88 -5.34 2.74 -15.03
CA ASN A 88 -4.37 1.87 -14.38
C ASN A 88 -3.04 2.64 -14.30
N VAL A 89 -2.35 2.58 -13.16
CA VAL A 89 -0.99 3.13 -13.01
C VAL A 89 0.01 2.48 -13.98
N ASP A 90 -0.32 1.28 -14.50
CA ASP A 90 0.41 0.66 -15.62
C ASP A 90 0.25 1.38 -16.96
N ASP A 91 -0.80 2.16 -17.13
CA ASP A 91 -1.10 2.87 -18.38
C ASP A 91 -0.49 4.29 -18.40
N LEU A 92 0.07 4.74 -17.28
CA LEU A 92 0.77 6.03 -17.17
C LEU A 92 2.16 5.94 -17.82
N ASP A 93 2.59 7.03 -18.45
CA ASP A 93 3.97 7.14 -18.94
C ASP A 93 4.93 7.03 -17.74
N PRO A 94 5.97 6.17 -17.79
CA PRO A 94 6.94 6.04 -16.69
C PRO A 94 7.61 7.36 -16.28
N SER A 95 7.67 8.35 -17.18
CA SER A 95 8.21 9.69 -16.88
C SER A 95 7.23 10.59 -16.13
N GLU A 96 5.94 10.30 -16.17
CA GLU A 96 4.87 11.02 -15.47
C GLU A 96 4.54 10.39 -14.11
N TRP A 97 4.87 9.10 -13.92
CA TRP A 97 4.66 8.42 -12.66
C TRP A 97 5.67 8.89 -11.60
N GLN A 98 5.14 9.28 -10.44
CA GLN A 98 5.93 9.65 -9.28
C GLN A 98 5.45 8.90 -8.05
N VAL A 99 6.41 8.58 -7.18
CA VAL A 99 6.12 8.09 -5.82
C VAL A 99 5.37 9.20 -5.07
N PRO A 100 4.26 8.90 -4.37
CA PRO A 100 3.60 9.89 -3.53
C PRO A 100 4.59 10.52 -2.53
N PRO A 101 4.60 11.85 -2.33
CA PRO A 101 5.64 12.54 -1.57
C PRO A 101 5.89 12.02 -0.14
N HIS A 102 4.87 11.43 0.48
CA HIS A 102 4.96 10.91 1.85
C HIS A 102 4.95 9.38 1.92
N CYS A 103 5.09 8.70 0.78
CA CYS A 103 5.24 7.25 0.72
C CYS A 103 6.72 6.87 0.89
N ILE A 104 7.00 5.78 1.60
CA ILE A 104 8.34 5.20 1.70
C ILE A 104 8.34 3.86 0.91
N PRO A 105 8.70 3.87 -0.39
CA PRO A 105 8.80 2.64 -1.16
C PRO A 105 10.13 1.90 -0.89
N ILE A 106 10.04 0.63 -0.52
CA ILE A 106 11.19 -0.26 -0.34
C ILE A 106 11.20 -1.27 -1.49
N HIS A 107 12.06 -1.03 -2.49
CA HIS A 107 12.21 -1.92 -3.64
C HIS A 107 13.07 -3.12 -3.30
N ALA A 108 12.44 -4.16 -2.75
CA ALA A 108 13.15 -5.33 -2.26
C ALA A 108 12.30 -6.60 -2.38
N ASN A 109 13.01 -7.72 -2.45
CA ASN A 109 12.41 -9.03 -2.28
C ASN A 109 12.14 -9.27 -0.81
N VAL A 110 10.85 -9.28 -0.49
CA VAL A 110 10.31 -9.52 0.87
C VAL A 110 10.94 -10.75 1.53
N MET A 111 11.31 -11.77 0.75
CA MET A 111 11.88 -13.02 1.26
C MET A 111 13.36 -12.93 1.63
N THR A 112 14.10 -12.01 1.04
CA THR A 112 15.55 -11.85 1.28
C THR A 112 15.90 -10.52 1.93
N TYR A 113 14.92 -9.62 2.06
CA TYR A 113 15.06 -8.34 2.72
C TYR A 113 15.49 -8.51 4.18
N ASP A 114 16.47 -7.72 4.60
CA ASP A 114 16.90 -7.68 6.00
C ASP A 114 15.91 -6.85 6.82
N TRP A 115 15.00 -7.54 7.49
CA TRP A 115 13.99 -6.94 8.35
C TRP A 115 14.55 -6.34 9.64
N SER A 116 15.82 -6.60 10.01
CA SER A 116 16.38 -6.19 11.30
C SER A 116 16.39 -4.66 11.49
N THR A 117 16.67 -3.91 10.43
CA THR A 117 16.63 -2.44 10.45
C THR A 117 15.22 -1.93 10.72
N LEU A 118 14.21 -2.48 10.02
CA LEU A 118 12.83 -2.05 10.20
C LEU A 118 12.31 -2.41 11.60
N ILE A 119 12.58 -3.63 12.07
CA ILE A 119 12.21 -4.13 13.39
C ILE A 119 12.80 -3.26 14.51
N SER A 120 14.05 -2.82 14.37
CA SER A 120 14.74 -2.00 15.38
C SER A 120 14.36 -0.52 15.32
N THR A 121 13.88 -0.04 14.18
CA THR A 121 13.52 1.38 13.99
C THR A 121 12.12 1.68 14.52
N MET A 122 11.14 0.85 14.20
CA MET A 122 9.74 1.11 14.59
C MET A 122 8.90 -0.17 14.70
N GLN A 123 7.75 -0.02 15.35
CA GLN A 123 6.66 -0.99 15.34
C GLN A 123 5.49 -0.39 14.58
N PHE A 124 4.78 -1.22 13.81
CA PHE A 124 3.65 -0.78 13.02
C PHE A 124 2.34 -0.98 13.77
N ASP A 125 1.45 0.00 13.66
CA ASP A 125 0.13 -0.04 14.27
C ASP A 125 -0.85 -0.81 13.37
N VAL A 126 -0.61 -0.77 12.04
CA VAL A 126 -1.29 -1.61 11.07
C VAL A 126 -0.31 -2.16 10.03
N ILE A 127 -0.38 -3.47 9.80
CA ILE A 127 0.27 -4.14 8.67
C ILE A 127 -0.81 -4.62 7.70
N MET A 128 -0.64 -4.36 6.41
CA MET A 128 -1.44 -4.95 5.33
C MET A 128 -0.56 -5.82 4.44
N MET A 129 -1.10 -6.94 3.94
CA MET A 129 -0.41 -7.77 2.96
C MET A 129 -1.36 -8.39 1.94
N ASP A 130 -0.87 -8.51 0.70
CA ASP A 130 -1.48 -9.29 -0.38
C ASP A 130 -0.48 -10.34 -0.89
N PRO A 131 -0.27 -11.45 -0.14
CA PRO A 131 0.79 -12.39 -0.48
C PRO A 131 0.55 -13.07 -1.83
N PRO A 132 1.61 -13.36 -2.62
CA PRO A 132 1.50 -14.09 -3.87
C PRO A 132 1.28 -15.59 -3.63
N TRP A 133 0.08 -15.93 -3.14
CA TRP A 133 -0.31 -17.27 -2.73
C TRP A 133 -0.10 -18.33 -3.82
N GLN A 134 0.53 -19.45 -3.47
CA GLN A 134 0.54 -20.64 -4.31
C GLN A 134 -0.84 -21.33 -4.33
N LEU A 135 -1.53 -21.27 -5.48
CA LEU A 135 -2.88 -21.83 -5.66
C LEU A 135 -2.96 -23.36 -5.55
N ALA A 136 -1.92 -24.09 -6.00
CA ALA A 136 -1.84 -25.54 -5.91
C ALA A 136 -0.39 -26.02 -6.01
N THR A 137 -0.02 -27.00 -5.20
CA THR A 137 1.25 -27.75 -5.29
C THR A 137 1.25 -28.77 -6.44
N ALA A 138 0.08 -29.07 -7.04
CA ALA A 138 -0.05 -29.95 -8.20
C ALA A 138 -1.15 -29.47 -9.16
N ASN A 139 -0.74 -29.21 -10.42
CA ASN A 139 -1.52 -28.94 -11.64
C ASN A 139 -2.79 -28.05 -11.55
N PRO A 140 -2.78 -26.84 -12.13
CA PRO A 140 -4.01 -26.20 -12.56
C PRO A 140 -4.63 -27.05 -13.68
N THR A 141 -5.82 -27.61 -13.46
CA THR A 141 -6.56 -28.40 -14.46
C THR A 141 -7.01 -27.57 -15.67
N ARG A 142 -6.79 -26.24 -15.66
CA ARG A 142 -7.11 -25.33 -16.76
C ARG A 142 -6.11 -24.19 -16.83
N GLY A 143 -4.89 -24.47 -17.28
CA GLY A 143 -4.11 -23.63 -18.22
C GLY A 143 -3.95 -22.12 -17.99
N VAL A 144 -4.23 -21.54 -16.82
CA VAL A 144 -3.84 -20.17 -16.50
C VAL A 144 -2.45 -20.24 -15.88
N ALA A 145 -1.42 -20.18 -16.73
CA ALA A 145 -0.07 -19.94 -16.26
C ALA A 145 -0.05 -18.55 -15.63
N LEU A 146 0.16 -18.48 -14.31
CA LEU A 146 0.35 -17.20 -13.64
C LEU A 146 1.75 -16.71 -14.00
N GLY A 147 1.83 -15.53 -14.62
CA GLY A 147 3.08 -14.91 -15.06
C GLY A 147 3.90 -14.27 -13.93
N TYR A 148 3.66 -14.64 -12.67
CA TYR A 148 4.36 -14.10 -11.50
C TYR A 148 4.87 -15.21 -10.59
N SER A 149 5.95 -14.94 -9.86
CA SER A 149 6.51 -15.85 -8.86
C SER A 149 5.55 -16.02 -7.68
N GLN A 150 5.32 -17.27 -7.27
CA GLN A 150 4.49 -17.60 -6.12
C GLN A 150 5.35 -17.94 -4.91
N LEU A 151 4.80 -17.76 -3.72
CA LEU A 151 5.43 -18.19 -2.47
C LEU A 151 4.73 -19.41 -1.88
N THR A 152 5.51 -20.31 -1.28
CA THR A 152 4.94 -21.44 -0.55
C THR A 152 4.34 -20.99 0.77
N ASP A 153 3.48 -21.83 1.35
CA ASP A 153 2.88 -21.56 2.66
C ASP A 153 3.95 -21.37 3.74
N ARG A 154 5.04 -22.13 3.66
CA ARG A 154 6.17 -22.02 4.58
C ARG A 154 6.91 -20.69 4.43
N ASP A 155 7.16 -20.25 3.19
CA ASP A 155 7.83 -18.98 2.95
C ASP A 155 7.03 -17.83 3.57
N ILE A 156 5.71 -17.84 3.41
CA ILE A 156 4.82 -16.83 4.00
C ILE A 156 4.82 -16.95 5.52
N GLU A 157 4.79 -18.16 6.07
CA GLU A 157 4.81 -18.40 7.53
C GLU A 157 6.09 -17.89 8.20
N ASP A 158 7.24 -18.03 7.53
CA ASP A 158 8.55 -17.66 8.03
C ASP A 158 8.80 -16.13 8.04
N LEU A 159 7.86 -15.32 7.53
CA LEU A 159 7.97 -13.85 7.58
C LEU A 159 7.99 -13.32 9.03
N PRO A 160 8.79 -12.29 9.33
CA PRO A 160 8.97 -11.79 10.70
C PRO A 160 7.84 -10.86 11.17
N ILE A 161 6.60 -11.11 10.74
CA ILE A 161 5.40 -10.32 11.11
C ILE A 161 5.23 -10.19 12.63
N PRO A 162 5.46 -11.23 13.45
CA PRO A 162 5.35 -11.09 14.90
C PRO A 162 6.36 -10.14 15.54
N GLN A 163 7.47 -9.85 14.85
CA GLN A 163 8.55 -8.95 15.30
C GLN A 163 8.33 -7.50 14.84
N LEU A 164 7.57 -7.31 13.76
CA LEU A 164 7.23 -5.99 13.21
C LEU A 164 6.10 -5.29 13.97
N GLN A 165 5.34 -6.06 14.77
CA GLN A 165 4.17 -5.56 15.48
C GLN A 165 3.93 -6.28 16.81
N THR A 166 3.97 -5.52 17.89
CA THR A 166 3.57 -5.95 19.24
C THR A 166 2.08 -5.76 19.50
N ASP A 167 1.52 -4.64 19.04
CA ASP A 167 0.15 -4.19 19.29
C ASP A 167 -0.40 -3.58 18.00
N GLY A 168 -1.62 -3.92 17.60
CA GLY A 168 -2.25 -3.35 16.39
C GLY A 168 -3.08 -4.34 15.59
N PHE A 169 -3.24 -4.04 14.29
CA PHE A 169 -4.01 -4.85 13.34
C PHE A 169 -3.18 -5.39 12.17
N LEU A 170 -3.55 -6.56 11.68
CA LEU A 170 -2.99 -7.22 10.50
C LEU A 170 -4.10 -7.52 9.51
N PHE A 171 -4.01 -6.92 8.32
CA PHE A 171 -4.94 -7.08 7.21
C PHE A 171 -4.32 -8.00 6.16
N VAL A 172 -4.95 -9.14 5.87
CA VAL A 172 -4.43 -10.12 4.91
C VAL A 172 -5.45 -10.43 3.84
N TRP A 173 -5.14 -10.04 2.61
CA TRP A 173 -5.91 -10.46 1.45
C TRP A 173 -5.73 -11.95 1.19
N VAL A 174 -6.85 -12.69 1.12
CA VAL A 174 -6.84 -14.14 0.99
C VAL A 174 -7.65 -14.61 -0.22
N ILE A 175 -7.15 -15.69 -0.82
CA ILE A 175 -7.92 -16.51 -1.74
C ILE A 175 -8.66 -17.62 -0.98
N ASN A 176 -9.77 -18.12 -1.54
CA ASN A 176 -10.58 -19.17 -0.90
C ASN A 176 -9.75 -20.39 -0.43
N ALA A 177 -8.72 -20.78 -1.19
CA ALA A 177 -7.86 -21.93 -0.85
C ALA A 177 -6.93 -21.68 0.35
N LYS A 178 -6.66 -20.41 0.68
CA LYS A 178 -5.75 -20.00 1.76
C LYS A 178 -6.46 -19.45 2.98
N TYR A 179 -7.78 -19.26 2.90
CA TYR A 179 -8.59 -18.77 4.02
C TYR A 179 -8.29 -19.51 5.33
N LYS A 180 -8.42 -20.85 5.35
CA LYS A 180 -8.16 -21.65 6.57
C LYS A 180 -6.70 -21.54 7.01
N PHE A 181 -5.76 -21.58 6.07
CA PHE A 181 -4.34 -21.45 6.37
C PHE A 181 -4.02 -20.12 7.04
N THR A 182 -4.60 -19.02 6.57
CA THR A 182 -4.40 -17.70 7.17
C THR A 182 -4.97 -17.58 8.58
N LEU A 183 -6.07 -18.28 8.89
CA LEU A 183 -6.56 -18.37 10.28
C LEU A 183 -5.55 -19.08 11.19
N ASP A 184 -5.03 -20.23 10.73
CA ASP A 184 -4.00 -20.97 11.46
C ASP A 184 -2.71 -20.12 11.60
N LEU A 185 -2.41 -19.29 10.60
CA LEU A 185 -1.28 -18.35 10.59
C LEU A 185 -1.45 -17.22 11.60
N PHE A 186 -2.65 -16.65 11.73
CA PHE A 186 -2.96 -15.65 12.76
C PHE A 186 -2.67 -16.21 14.15
N GLU A 187 -3.13 -17.43 14.46
CA GLU A 187 -2.85 -18.06 15.75
C GLU A 187 -1.34 -18.21 16.01
N ARG A 188 -0.57 -18.65 15.00
CA ARG A 188 0.90 -18.80 15.11
C ARG A 188 1.62 -17.47 15.32
N TRP A 189 1.17 -16.42 14.63
CA TRP A 189 1.75 -15.08 14.76
C TRP A 189 1.25 -14.29 15.98
N GLY A 190 0.30 -14.86 16.74
CA GLY A 190 -0.26 -14.28 17.96
C GLY A 190 -1.39 -13.27 17.71
N TYR A 191 -2.02 -13.32 16.54
CA TYR A 191 -3.20 -12.53 16.20
C TYR A 191 -4.48 -13.30 16.50
N THR A 192 -5.51 -12.58 16.90
CA THR A 192 -6.89 -13.09 17.00
C THR A 192 -7.69 -12.51 15.85
N LEU A 193 -8.42 -13.35 15.10
CA LEU A 193 -9.36 -12.85 14.09
C LEU A 193 -10.44 -12.01 14.78
N VAL A 194 -10.60 -10.76 14.34
CA VAL A 194 -11.62 -9.85 14.88
C VAL A 194 -12.63 -9.41 13.83
N ASP A 195 -12.26 -9.40 12.55
CA ASP A 195 -13.15 -8.98 11.47
C ASP A 195 -12.80 -9.63 10.11
N GLU A 196 -13.71 -9.54 9.14
CA GLU A 196 -13.53 -9.92 7.74
C GLU A 196 -14.07 -8.82 6.83
N ILE A 197 -13.22 -8.24 5.99
CA ILE A 197 -13.64 -7.30 4.96
C ILE A 197 -13.85 -8.02 3.64
N VAL A 198 -14.98 -7.76 2.99
CA VAL A 198 -15.32 -8.32 1.68
C VAL A 198 -15.31 -7.23 0.62
N TRP A 199 -14.40 -7.34 -0.34
CA TRP A 199 -14.47 -6.55 -1.56
C TRP A 199 -15.38 -7.23 -2.57
N VAL A 200 -16.53 -6.61 -2.84
CA VAL A 200 -17.43 -6.97 -3.95
C VAL A 200 -16.96 -6.26 -5.22
N LYS A 201 -16.54 -7.06 -6.20
CA LYS A 201 -16.02 -6.57 -7.48
C LYS A 201 -17.14 -6.07 -8.36
N MET A 202 -17.04 -4.83 -8.77
CA MET A 202 -17.99 -4.19 -9.68
C MET A 202 -17.39 -4.02 -11.08
N THR A 203 -18.25 -4.00 -12.10
CA THR A 203 -17.92 -3.45 -13.41
C THR A 203 -18.11 -1.93 -13.40
N VAL A 204 -17.58 -1.25 -14.40
CA VAL A 204 -17.83 0.20 -14.66
C VAL A 204 -19.33 0.57 -14.69
N ASN A 205 -20.18 -0.39 -15.05
CA ASN A 205 -21.63 -0.22 -15.09
C ASN A 205 -22.31 -0.61 -13.76
N ARG A 206 -21.55 -0.65 -12.65
CA ARG A 206 -22.01 -1.00 -11.29
C ARG A 206 -22.75 -2.34 -11.20
N ARG A 207 -22.33 -3.33 -12.00
CA ARG A 207 -22.82 -4.72 -11.91
C ARG A 207 -21.76 -5.61 -11.27
N LEU A 208 -22.14 -6.77 -10.74
CA LEU A 208 -21.17 -7.76 -10.24
C LEU A 208 -20.21 -8.20 -11.36
N ALA A 209 -18.92 -7.94 -11.19
CA ALA A 209 -17.85 -8.41 -12.06
C ALA A 209 -17.51 -9.86 -11.71
N LYS A 210 -18.27 -10.79 -12.29
CA LYS A 210 -18.12 -12.23 -12.04
C LYS A 210 -16.97 -12.82 -12.84
N SER A 211 -16.06 -13.52 -12.16
CA SER A 211 -15.01 -14.32 -12.75
C SER A 211 -15.33 -15.82 -12.64
N HIS A 212 -14.54 -16.63 -13.32
CA HIS A 212 -14.63 -18.08 -13.23
C HIS A 212 -14.19 -18.56 -11.84
N GLY A 213 -14.94 -19.51 -11.29
CA GLY A 213 -14.52 -20.31 -10.15
C GLY A 213 -14.80 -21.79 -10.42
N TYR A 214 -14.34 -22.66 -9.53
CA TYR A 214 -14.45 -24.11 -9.74
C TYR A 214 -15.89 -24.60 -9.56
N TYR A 215 -16.52 -24.25 -8.43
CA TYR A 215 -17.91 -24.63 -8.12
C TYR A 215 -18.91 -23.50 -8.39
N LEU A 216 -18.54 -22.26 -8.07
CA LEU A 216 -19.38 -21.07 -8.21
C LEU A 216 -18.57 -19.97 -8.91
N GLN A 217 -19.26 -19.05 -9.58
CA GLN A 217 -18.61 -17.83 -10.06
C GLN A 217 -18.16 -16.97 -8.88
N HIS A 218 -16.99 -16.37 -8.99
CA HIS A 218 -16.45 -15.52 -7.92
C HIS A 218 -16.65 -14.06 -8.32
N ALA A 219 -17.19 -13.25 -7.41
CA ALA A 219 -17.34 -11.81 -7.61
C ALA A 219 -16.82 -11.01 -6.40
N LYS A 220 -16.06 -11.68 -5.52
CA LYS A 220 -15.54 -11.07 -4.31
C LYS A 220 -14.12 -11.54 -4.00
N GLU A 221 -13.38 -10.70 -3.29
CA GLU A 221 -12.17 -11.04 -2.57
C GLU A 221 -12.36 -10.74 -1.08
N VAL A 222 -11.58 -11.40 -0.23
CA VAL A 222 -11.69 -11.31 1.22
C VAL A 222 -10.37 -10.80 1.79
N CYS A 223 -10.45 -9.89 2.75
CA CYS A 223 -9.35 -9.45 3.59
C CYS A 223 -9.65 -9.79 5.05
N LEU A 224 -8.84 -10.64 5.67
CA LEU A 224 -9.00 -11.02 7.07
C LEU A 224 -8.32 -10.00 7.98
N VAL A 225 -8.98 -9.63 9.08
CA VAL A 225 -8.47 -8.65 10.04
C VAL A 225 -8.12 -9.35 11.35
N GLY A 226 -6.83 -9.46 11.61
CA GLY A 226 -6.27 -9.98 12.85
C GLY A 226 -5.90 -8.85 13.80
N LYS A 227 -6.15 -9.01 15.09
CA LYS A 227 -5.72 -8.09 16.15
C LYS A 227 -4.69 -8.74 17.06
N LYS A 228 -3.65 -8.01 17.42
CA LYS A 228 -2.64 -8.44 18.39
C LYS A 228 -2.45 -7.37 19.46
N GLY A 229 -2.26 -7.81 20.71
CA GLY A 229 -1.97 -6.91 21.82
C GLY A 229 -3.08 -5.87 22.09
N LYS A 230 -2.65 -4.69 22.51
CA LYS A 230 -3.49 -3.54 22.85
C LYS A 230 -3.96 -2.80 21.60
N ASP A 231 -4.94 -1.93 21.81
CA ASP A 231 -5.43 -1.05 20.76
C ASP A 231 -4.37 0.03 20.47
N PRO A 232 -4.10 0.34 19.19
CA PRO A 232 -3.20 1.42 18.84
C PRO A 232 -3.77 2.77 19.30
N PRO A 233 -2.91 3.77 19.55
CA PRO A 233 -3.35 5.11 19.95
C PRO A 233 -4.33 5.70 18.92
N GLY A 234 -5.41 6.30 19.40
CA GLY A 234 -6.38 6.97 18.53
C GLY A 234 -7.35 6.05 17.79
N LEU A 235 -7.34 4.73 18.05
CA LEU A 235 -8.27 3.76 17.46
C LEU A 235 -9.72 4.27 17.50
N LYS A 236 -10.35 4.33 16.33
CA LYS A 236 -11.78 4.63 16.17
C LYS A 236 -12.53 3.34 15.85
N GLY A 237 -13.71 3.17 16.47
CA GLY A 237 -14.60 2.05 16.17
C GLY A 237 -15.68 2.44 15.15
N CYS A 238 -16.20 1.46 14.41
CA CYS A 238 -17.34 1.64 13.49
C CYS A 238 -17.13 2.73 12.43
N VAL A 239 -15.92 2.85 11.89
CA VAL A 239 -15.57 3.88 10.89
C VAL A 239 -16.14 3.61 9.50
N GLY A 240 -16.37 2.34 9.15
CA GLY A 240 -16.93 1.95 7.87
C GLY A 240 -17.58 0.57 7.89
N SER A 241 -18.15 0.17 6.75
CA SER A 241 -18.69 -1.18 6.56
C SER A 241 -17.55 -2.16 6.29
N ASP A 242 -17.74 -3.39 6.75
CA ASP A 242 -16.98 -4.59 6.38
C ASP A 242 -17.15 -5.03 4.91
N VAL A 243 -17.85 -4.23 4.08
CA VAL A 243 -18.06 -4.52 2.66
C VAL A 243 -17.64 -3.33 1.81
N ILE A 244 -16.70 -3.57 0.90
CA ILE A 244 -16.22 -2.59 -0.07
C ILE A 244 -16.86 -2.91 -1.43
N TYR A 245 -17.58 -1.94 -2.00
CA TYR A 245 -18.09 -2.00 -3.36
C TYR A 245 -17.20 -1.16 -4.26
N ALA A 246 -16.32 -1.82 -5.02
CA ALA A 246 -15.35 -1.12 -5.86
C ALA A 246 -15.15 -1.82 -7.19
N GLU A 247 -14.86 -1.03 -8.22
CA GLU A 247 -14.64 -1.52 -9.57
C GLU A 247 -13.37 -2.38 -9.67
N ARG A 248 -13.44 -3.45 -10.45
CA ARG A 248 -12.26 -4.25 -10.75
C ARG A 248 -11.37 -3.48 -11.74
N ARG A 249 -10.23 -3.00 -11.24
CA ARG A 249 -9.21 -2.29 -12.01
C ARG A 249 -8.19 -3.27 -12.62
N GLY A 250 -6.91 -2.88 -12.67
CA GLY A 250 -5.81 -3.69 -13.18
C GLY A 250 -5.71 -5.07 -12.53
N GLN A 251 -4.90 -5.96 -13.12
CA GLN A 251 -4.79 -7.33 -12.63
C GLN A 251 -4.21 -7.36 -11.22
N SER A 252 -4.97 -7.92 -10.27
CA SER A 252 -4.61 -8.02 -8.85
C SER A 252 -4.53 -6.67 -8.11
N GLN A 253 -5.06 -5.59 -8.68
CA GLN A 253 -5.18 -4.31 -7.98
C GLN A 253 -6.34 -4.37 -6.98
N LYS A 254 -6.00 -4.20 -5.70
CA LYS A 254 -6.97 -4.11 -4.60
C LYS A 254 -7.62 -2.71 -4.59
N PRO A 255 -8.82 -2.57 -4.00
CA PRO A 255 -9.51 -1.29 -3.92
C PRO A 255 -8.75 -0.30 -3.05
N GLU A 256 -8.62 0.95 -3.49
CA GLU A 256 -7.98 2.03 -2.71
C GLU A 256 -8.78 2.38 -1.45
N GLU A 257 -10.08 2.08 -1.46
CA GLU A 257 -11.00 2.24 -0.34
C GLU A 257 -10.53 1.50 0.92
N ILE A 258 -9.66 0.49 0.80
CA ILE A 258 -9.06 -0.19 1.96
C ILE A 258 -8.12 0.72 2.75
N TYR A 259 -7.38 1.62 2.08
CA TYR A 259 -6.45 2.54 2.74
C TYR A 259 -7.23 3.56 3.58
N GLN A 260 -8.29 4.14 3.00
CA GLN A 260 -9.20 5.06 3.68
C GLN A 260 -9.81 4.42 4.93
N LEU A 261 -10.32 3.19 4.80
CA LEU A 261 -10.89 2.46 5.94
C LEU A 261 -9.86 2.23 7.06
N ILE A 262 -8.62 1.86 6.71
CA ILE A 262 -7.56 1.62 7.68
C ILE A 262 -7.12 2.92 8.37
N GLU A 263 -6.96 4.00 7.60
CA GLU A 263 -6.54 5.30 8.11
C GLU A 263 -7.61 5.95 9.00
N GLU A 264 -8.88 5.75 8.69
CA GLU A 264 -9.97 6.16 9.59
C GLU A 264 -10.02 5.31 10.85
N LEU A 265 -9.77 4.00 10.75
CA LEU A 265 -9.75 3.08 11.89
C LEU A 265 -8.62 3.44 12.86
N VAL A 266 -7.42 3.72 12.35
CA VAL A 266 -6.24 4.07 13.18
C VAL A 266 -5.63 5.39 12.72
N PRO A 267 -6.27 6.55 12.97
CA PRO A 267 -5.80 7.83 12.47
C PRO A 267 -4.39 8.18 12.95
N GLY A 268 -3.52 8.57 12.02
CA GLY A 268 -2.12 8.88 12.29
C GLY A 268 -1.27 7.67 12.70
N GLY A 269 -1.73 6.45 12.40
CA GLY A 269 -0.99 5.23 12.66
C GLY A 269 0.25 5.09 11.78
N ARG A 270 1.15 4.20 12.19
CA ARG A 270 2.27 3.75 11.36
C ARG A 270 1.83 2.55 10.55
N TYR A 271 1.86 2.69 9.23
CA TYR A 271 1.35 1.68 8.32
C TYR A 271 2.45 1.03 7.50
N LEU A 272 2.37 -0.29 7.36
CA LEU A 272 3.24 -1.08 6.50
C LEU A 272 2.40 -1.91 5.53
N GLU A 273 2.68 -1.80 4.24
CA GLU A 273 2.19 -2.70 3.22
C GLU A 273 3.30 -3.64 2.73
N ILE A 274 3.06 -4.94 2.78
CA ILE A 274 3.98 -6.00 2.34
C ILE A 274 3.43 -6.64 1.07
N PHE A 275 4.32 -6.87 0.10
CA PHE A 275 4.00 -7.32 -1.27
C PHE A 275 3.30 -6.27 -2.12
N GLY A 276 3.44 -5.00 -1.76
CA GLY A 276 2.89 -3.89 -2.53
C GLY A 276 3.58 -3.71 -3.90
N ARG A 277 2.90 -3.03 -4.80
CA ARG A 277 3.37 -2.66 -6.14
C ARG A 277 3.23 -1.16 -6.33
N LYS A 278 3.63 -0.63 -7.50
CA LYS A 278 3.56 0.81 -7.78
C LYS A 278 2.15 1.42 -7.63
N ASN A 279 1.09 0.66 -7.88
CA ASN A 279 -0.30 1.10 -7.74
C ASN A 279 -0.81 1.03 -6.28
N ASN A 280 -0.02 0.47 -5.37
CA ASN A 280 -0.29 0.44 -3.94
C ASN A 280 0.38 1.59 -3.18
N LEU A 281 1.29 2.34 -3.82
CA LEU A 281 1.99 3.42 -3.12
C LEU A 281 0.97 4.47 -2.65
N HIS A 282 0.95 4.68 -1.34
CA HIS A 282 0.02 5.58 -0.68
C HIS A 282 0.80 6.49 0.27
N ASN A 283 0.37 7.74 0.40
CA ASN A 283 0.99 8.67 1.33
C ASN A 283 0.93 8.13 2.75
N TYR A 284 2.02 8.30 3.51
CA TYR A 284 2.21 7.86 4.89
C TYR A 284 2.36 6.35 5.09
N TRP A 285 2.38 5.56 4.02
CA TRP A 285 2.65 4.13 4.08
C TRP A 285 4.10 3.81 3.77
N VAL A 286 4.67 2.90 4.57
CA VAL A 286 5.87 2.16 4.16
C VAL A 286 5.40 1.01 3.28
N THR A 287 5.87 0.91 2.05
CA THR A 287 5.43 -0.14 1.11
C THR A 287 6.63 -0.92 0.60
N ILE A 288 6.69 -2.23 0.86
CA ILE A 288 7.77 -3.11 0.41
C ILE A 288 7.28 -4.12 -0.62
N GLY A 289 8.02 -4.24 -1.71
CA GLY A 289 7.76 -5.25 -2.73
C GLY A 289 8.70 -5.17 -3.94
N ASN A 290 8.61 -6.20 -4.79
CA ASN A 290 9.47 -6.34 -5.97
C ASN A 290 9.16 -5.33 -7.07
N GLU A 291 7.96 -4.75 -7.09
CA GLU A 291 7.44 -3.96 -8.21
C GLU A 291 7.05 -2.53 -7.80
N VAL A 292 7.48 -2.08 -6.62
CA VAL A 292 7.09 -0.77 -6.06
C VAL A 292 7.64 0.43 -6.84
N THR A 293 8.77 0.30 -7.54
CA THR A 293 9.37 1.38 -8.34
C THR A 293 8.99 1.32 -9.82
N GLY A 294 8.29 0.28 -10.27
CA GLY A 294 8.02 0.08 -11.69
C GLY A 294 9.25 -0.24 -12.56
N THR A 295 10.45 -0.33 -11.98
CA THR A 295 11.72 -0.56 -12.71
C THR A 295 12.08 -2.05 -12.89
N GLY A 296 11.14 -2.96 -12.61
CA GLY A 296 11.35 -4.41 -12.64
C GLY A 296 11.85 -4.97 -11.31
N LEU A 297 12.51 -6.12 -11.33
CA LEU A 297 13.00 -6.81 -10.12
C LEU A 297 14.10 -6.01 -9.40
N PRO A 298 14.26 -6.16 -8.08
CA PRO A 298 15.41 -5.65 -7.35
C PRO A 298 16.73 -6.08 -8.01
N LYS A 299 17.76 -5.24 -7.96
CA LYS A 299 19.05 -5.48 -8.65
C LYS A 299 19.66 -6.85 -8.34
N GLU A 300 19.55 -7.29 -7.08
CA GLU A 300 20.06 -8.57 -6.61
C GLU A 300 19.31 -9.74 -7.22
N ASP A 301 17.99 -9.64 -7.32
CA ASP A 301 17.13 -10.66 -7.94
C ASP A 301 17.30 -10.72 -9.45
N ALA A 302 17.46 -9.56 -10.11
CA ALA A 302 17.78 -9.52 -11.53
C ALA A 302 19.14 -10.19 -11.83
N ALA A 303 20.12 -9.98 -10.94
CA ALA A 303 21.42 -10.65 -11.03
C ALA A 303 21.30 -12.16 -10.76
N ALA A 304 20.52 -12.58 -9.77
CA ALA A 304 20.27 -13.98 -9.46
C ALA A 304 19.55 -14.71 -10.60
N LEU A 305 18.54 -14.07 -11.20
CA LEU A 305 17.84 -14.59 -12.38
C LEU A 305 18.80 -14.76 -13.55
N LYS A 306 19.68 -13.78 -13.81
CA LYS A 306 20.68 -13.88 -14.88
C LYS A 306 21.74 -14.96 -14.62
N ALA A 307 22.13 -15.15 -13.37
CA ALA A 307 23.19 -16.10 -13.00
C ALA A 307 22.69 -17.54 -12.84
N PHE A 308 21.47 -17.73 -12.36
CA PHE A 308 20.96 -19.02 -11.91
C PHE A 308 19.61 -19.41 -12.52
N ASP A 309 19.05 -18.61 -13.43
CA ASP A 309 17.75 -18.82 -14.09
C ASP A 309 16.58 -18.94 -13.08
N ARG A 310 16.75 -18.33 -11.90
CA ARG A 310 15.75 -18.33 -10.82
C ARG A 310 15.94 -17.14 -9.89
N ILE A 311 14.83 -16.69 -9.31
CA ILE A 311 14.81 -15.75 -8.19
C ILE A 311 14.82 -16.57 -6.89
N PRO A 312 15.58 -16.19 -5.86
CA PRO A 312 15.54 -16.87 -4.57
C PRO A 312 14.11 -17.00 -4.02
N ASN A 313 13.75 -18.19 -3.54
CA ASN A 313 12.46 -18.53 -2.92
C ASN A 313 11.22 -18.36 -3.83
N ALA A 314 11.40 -18.02 -5.11
CA ALA A 314 10.31 -17.99 -6.08
C ALA A 314 9.93 -19.39 -6.56
N VAL A 315 8.63 -19.71 -6.54
CA VAL A 315 8.08 -20.90 -7.20
C VAL A 315 7.43 -20.53 -8.52
N TYR A 316 7.88 -21.17 -9.60
CA TYR A 316 7.37 -20.99 -10.96
C TYR A 316 6.43 -22.13 -11.36
N GLY A 317 5.35 -21.79 -12.05
CA GLY A 317 4.44 -22.77 -12.64
C GLY A 317 5.11 -23.58 -13.76
N ARG A 318 4.79 -24.88 -13.86
CA ARG A 318 5.35 -25.77 -14.88
C ARG A 318 4.94 -25.29 -16.29
N GLY A 319 5.90 -24.79 -17.07
CA GLY A 319 5.67 -24.25 -18.43
C GLY A 319 6.14 -22.81 -18.61
N ASN A 320 6.27 -22.06 -17.51
CA ASN A 320 7.00 -20.79 -17.48
C ASN A 320 8.43 -21.11 -17.05
N LYS A 321 9.31 -21.34 -18.03
CA LYS A 321 10.72 -21.02 -17.80
C LYS A 321 10.78 -19.49 -17.79
N SER A 322 11.31 -18.96 -16.68
CA SER A 322 11.77 -17.58 -16.43
C SER A 322 11.46 -16.54 -17.50
#